data_AF-F8PMR9-F1
#
_entry.id   AF-F8PMR9-F1
#
_cell.length_a   1.000
_cell.length_b   1.000
_cell.length_c   1.000
_cell.angle_alpha   90.00
_cell.angle_beta   90.00
_cell.angle_gamma   90.00
#
_symmetry.space_group_name_H-M   'P 1'
#
loop_
_entity.id
_entity.type
_entity.pdbx_description
1 polymer ?
#
loop_
_entity_poly.entity_id
_entity_poly.type
_entity_poly.pdbx_seq_one_letter_code
_entity_poly.pdbx_strand_id
1 'polypeptide(L)'
;MVIIDEKCMNPPPPPYVPAGSANVPPPPFPHQRHEPANFSALPSHLLLKIVYMTFPQTHGIDEGRIERQRKTLYWLSTSLRLVNHSFYIACMHVLRSTYLPAYNSLIRPPYSSDPFPLSAPSPVPSSNPFDTVQRETQVLDLFIVLKVREDVMMDDSELHLEREESFKDLFDLMQPRSRLEDLVRYYGLREGVVHTNPSIAGPANPSPTAAMSRANNNVGTLGSSHSAKGKKPAGPTPLSFSALSVSFSSRKVGLVLTSTGRKRTIVEVARSRDEKLEVAAKKLAKQLKVWLSDR
;
A
#
# COMPACT_ATOMS: atom_id res chain seq x y z
N MET A 1 -52.77 -16.25 8.10
CA MET A 1 -52.68 -14.93 7.45
C MET A 1 -53.42 -13.95 8.33
N VAL A 2 -52.70 -13.08 9.03
CA VAL A 2 -53.28 -12.11 9.99
C VAL A 2 -52.95 -10.72 9.46
N ILE A 3 -53.98 -9.93 9.16
CA ILE A 3 -53.84 -8.53 8.76
C ILE A 3 -53.97 -7.70 10.04
N ILE A 4 -52.86 -7.12 10.49
CA ILE A 4 -52.84 -6.16 11.58
C ILE A 4 -52.95 -4.77 10.95
N ASP A 5 -54.15 -4.21 10.95
CA ASP A 5 -54.43 -2.87 10.44
C ASP A 5 -54.11 -1.83 11.54
N GLU A 6 -52.82 -1.69 11.86
CA GLU A 6 -52.33 -0.70 12.84
C GLU A 6 -52.36 0.71 12.24
N LYS A 7 -53.58 1.25 12.18
CA LYS A 7 -53.86 2.63 11.80
C LYS A 7 -53.45 3.59 12.92
N CYS A 8 -52.14 3.78 13.08
CA CYS A 8 -51.55 4.73 14.02
C CYS A 8 -52.19 6.11 13.89
N MET A 9 -52.93 6.52 14.91
CA MET A 9 -53.50 7.87 15.02
C MET A 9 -52.39 8.87 15.35
N ASN A 10 -51.60 9.24 14.35
CA ASN A 10 -50.70 10.38 14.46
C ASN A 10 -51.56 11.64 14.73
N PRO A 11 -51.20 12.48 15.71
CA PRO A 11 -51.91 13.73 15.94
C PRO A 11 -51.84 14.61 14.67
N PRO A 12 -52.86 15.42 14.38
CA PRO A 12 -52.85 16.30 13.23
C PRO A 12 -51.62 17.23 13.29
N PRO A 13 -50.94 17.48 12.16
CA PRO A 13 -49.78 18.37 12.15
C PRO A 13 -50.18 19.76 12.67
N PRO A 14 -49.31 20.43 13.45
CA PRO A 14 -49.61 21.73 14.01
C PRO A 14 -49.91 22.75 12.88
N PRO A 15 -50.83 23.70 13.11
CA PRO A 15 -51.26 24.64 12.08
C PRO A 15 -50.07 25.47 11.57
N TYR A 16 -49.95 25.56 10.25
CA TYR A 16 -48.94 26.40 9.59
C TYR A 16 -49.17 27.87 9.93
N VAL A 17 -48.38 28.41 10.86
CA VAL A 17 -48.33 29.85 11.13
C VAL A 17 -47.78 30.57 9.89
N PRO A 18 -48.47 31.60 9.35
CA PRO A 18 -47.97 32.34 8.20
C PRO A 18 -46.68 33.09 8.56
N ALA A 19 -45.72 33.09 7.64
CA ALA A 19 -44.32 33.48 7.85
C ALA A 19 -44.06 34.98 8.18
N GLY A 20 -45.08 35.74 8.57
CA GLY A 20 -45.00 37.19 8.82
C GLY A 20 -45.05 37.60 10.30
N SER A 21 -45.31 36.69 11.25
CA SER A 21 -45.56 37.07 12.65
C SER A 21 -44.94 36.12 13.69
N ALA A 22 -43.61 36.03 13.72
CA ALA A 22 -42.88 35.56 14.90
C ALA A 22 -41.41 36.02 14.85
N ASN A 23 -41.02 36.91 15.76
CA ASN A 23 -39.61 37.27 16.00
C ASN A 23 -38.91 36.19 16.86
N VAL A 24 -39.26 34.92 16.62
CA VAL A 24 -38.80 33.75 17.38
C VAL A 24 -37.61 33.18 16.61
N PRO A 25 -36.40 33.13 17.20
CA PRO A 25 -35.27 32.48 16.55
C PRO A 25 -35.65 31.01 16.28
N PRO A 26 -35.29 30.44 15.12
CA PRO A 26 -35.57 29.03 14.84
C PRO A 26 -34.97 28.17 15.97
N PRO A 27 -35.60 27.04 16.33
CA PRO A 27 -35.06 26.15 17.34
C PRO A 27 -33.60 25.85 17.04
N PRO A 28 -32.73 25.68 18.06
CA PRO A 28 -31.33 25.33 17.88
C PRO A 28 -31.22 23.86 17.45
N PHE A 29 -31.76 23.53 16.28
CA PHE A 29 -31.41 22.33 15.55
C PHE A 29 -29.90 22.38 15.35
N PRO A 30 -29.14 21.43 15.91
CA PRO A 30 -27.71 21.40 15.68
C PRO A 30 -27.53 21.30 14.18
N HIS A 31 -26.96 22.35 13.57
CA HIS A 31 -26.57 22.34 12.17
C HIS A 31 -25.36 21.42 12.05
N GLN A 32 -25.60 20.12 12.22
CA GLN A 32 -24.72 19.08 11.74
C GLN A 32 -24.61 19.33 10.24
N ARG A 33 -23.51 19.99 9.84
CA ARG A 33 -23.03 19.94 8.48
C ARG A 33 -22.72 18.48 8.21
N HIS A 34 -23.73 17.74 7.77
CA HIS A 34 -23.54 16.40 7.26
C HIS A 34 -22.62 16.55 6.06
N GLU A 35 -21.35 16.19 6.26
CA GLU A 35 -20.41 15.92 5.18
C GLU A 35 -21.16 15.10 4.12
N PRO A 36 -21.16 15.53 2.84
CA PRO A 36 -21.97 14.89 1.82
C PRO A 36 -21.60 13.41 1.73
N ALA A 37 -22.60 12.54 1.87
CA ALA A 37 -22.39 11.10 1.95
C ALA A 37 -21.68 10.58 0.69
N ASN A 38 -20.39 10.27 0.82
CA ASN A 38 -19.52 9.87 -0.27
C ASN A 38 -19.02 8.45 -0.04
N PHE A 39 -18.81 7.68 -1.11
CA PHE A 39 -18.24 6.33 -1.05
C PHE A 39 -16.85 6.30 -0.39
N SER A 40 -16.10 7.40 -0.42
CA SER A 40 -14.83 7.54 0.31
C SER A 40 -14.96 7.49 1.84
N ALA A 41 -16.12 7.85 2.39
CA ALA A 41 -16.41 7.82 3.83
C ALA A 41 -16.91 6.45 4.31
N LEU A 42 -17.14 5.48 3.41
CA LEU A 42 -17.56 4.14 3.80
C LEU A 42 -16.41 3.35 4.44
N PRO A 43 -16.66 2.62 5.56
CA PRO A 43 -15.72 1.66 6.10
C PRO A 43 -15.23 0.64 5.07
N SER A 44 -13.95 0.27 5.14
CA SER A 44 -13.30 -0.66 4.20
C SER A 44 -14.01 -2.00 4.07
N HIS A 45 -14.58 -2.53 5.15
CA HIS A 45 -15.33 -3.79 5.14
C HIS A 45 -16.65 -3.69 4.34
N LEU A 46 -17.31 -2.52 4.30
CA LEU A 46 -18.49 -2.31 3.45
C LEU A 46 -18.09 -2.17 1.98
N LEU A 47 -16.99 -1.50 1.68
CA LEU A 47 -16.44 -1.42 0.31
C LEU A 47 -16.05 -2.80 -0.22
N LEU A 48 -15.36 -3.62 0.59
CA LEU A 48 -15.08 -5.01 0.24
C LEU A 48 -16.36 -5.82 0.04
N LYS A 49 -17.38 -5.67 0.90
CA LYS A 49 -18.68 -6.32 0.70
C LYS A 49 -19.34 -5.90 -0.62
N ILE A 50 -19.33 -4.61 -0.97
CA ILE A 50 -19.84 -4.12 -2.25
C ILE A 50 -19.10 -4.78 -3.42
N VAL A 51 -17.76 -4.85 -3.38
CA VAL A 51 -16.96 -5.52 -4.40
C VAL A 51 -17.28 -7.02 -4.48
N TYR A 52 -17.44 -7.73 -3.36
CA TYR A 52 -17.81 -9.15 -3.39
C TYR A 52 -19.22 -9.39 -3.95
N MET A 53 -20.15 -8.46 -3.80
CA MET A 53 -21.49 -8.55 -4.39
C MET A 53 -21.52 -8.36 -5.92
N THR A 54 -20.43 -7.92 -6.56
CA THR A 54 -20.35 -7.89 -8.04
C THR A 54 -19.96 -9.25 -8.66
N PHE A 55 -19.57 -10.23 -7.85
CA PHE A 55 -19.26 -11.58 -8.31
C PHE A 55 -20.53 -12.44 -8.48
N PRO A 56 -20.53 -13.47 -9.35
CA PRO A 56 -21.69 -14.32 -9.59
C PRO A 56 -22.08 -15.15 -8.35
N GLN A 57 -23.24 -14.83 -7.74
CA GLN A 57 -23.75 -15.48 -6.53
C GLN A 57 -24.65 -16.69 -6.81
N THR A 58 -25.31 -16.73 -7.97
CA THR A 58 -26.31 -17.75 -8.33
C THR A 58 -25.66 -19.05 -8.80
N HIS A 59 -25.95 -20.15 -8.09
CA HIS A 59 -25.62 -21.50 -8.55
C HIS A 59 -26.75 -22.04 -9.45
N GLY A 60 -26.40 -22.60 -10.61
CA GLY A 60 -27.30 -23.45 -11.41
C GLY A 60 -28.04 -22.81 -12.59
N ILE A 61 -27.93 -21.49 -12.80
CA ILE A 61 -28.48 -20.79 -13.99
C ILE A 61 -27.35 -20.35 -14.95
N ASP A 62 -26.13 -20.18 -14.44
CA ASP A 62 -25.00 -19.63 -15.18
C ASP A 62 -24.05 -20.73 -15.68
N GLU A 63 -24.31 -21.25 -16.88
CA GLU A 63 -23.21 -21.66 -17.77
C GLU A 63 -22.25 -20.46 -17.92
N GLY A 64 -20.94 -20.71 -17.93
CA GLY A 64 -19.94 -19.63 -17.95
C GLY A 64 -19.75 -18.87 -16.62
N ARG A 65 -20.07 -19.45 -15.44
CA ARG A 65 -19.78 -18.81 -14.14
C ARG A 65 -18.32 -18.36 -13.99
N ILE A 66 -17.37 -19.19 -14.43
CA ILE A 66 -15.92 -18.92 -14.36
C ILE A 66 -15.57 -17.76 -15.30
N GLU A 67 -16.11 -17.74 -16.52
CA GLU A 67 -15.93 -16.65 -17.49
C GLU A 67 -16.49 -15.33 -16.94
N ARG A 68 -17.69 -15.35 -16.36
CA ARG A 68 -18.29 -14.16 -15.72
C ARG A 68 -17.43 -13.69 -14.54
N GLN A 69 -16.84 -14.60 -13.75
CA GLN A 69 -15.89 -14.25 -12.71
C GLN A 69 -14.60 -13.62 -13.27
N ARG A 70 -14.02 -14.16 -14.36
CA ARG A 70 -12.87 -13.58 -15.06
C ARG A 70 -13.18 -12.19 -15.61
N LYS A 71 -14.34 -12.01 -16.25
CA LYS A 71 -14.85 -10.72 -16.75
C LYS A 71 -15.09 -9.71 -15.61
N THR A 72 -15.59 -10.15 -14.45
CA THR A 72 -15.67 -9.31 -13.24
C THR A 72 -14.28 -8.87 -12.77
N LEU A 73 -13.30 -9.79 -12.67
CA LEU A 73 -11.92 -9.46 -12.28
C LEU A 73 -11.27 -8.48 -13.28
N TYR A 74 -11.53 -8.63 -14.57
CA TYR A 74 -11.06 -7.71 -15.61
C TYR A 74 -11.68 -6.31 -15.47
N TRP A 75 -12.98 -6.23 -15.18
CA TRP A 75 -13.64 -4.96 -14.87
C TRP A 75 -13.12 -4.30 -13.58
N LEU A 76 -12.80 -5.07 -12.53
CA LEU A 76 -12.13 -4.54 -11.34
C LEU A 76 -10.75 -3.93 -11.68
N SER A 77 -9.99 -4.62 -12.54
CA SER A 77 -8.64 -4.23 -12.98
C SER A 77 -8.63 -3.05 -13.97
N THR A 78 -9.65 -2.90 -14.81
CA THR A 78 -9.68 -1.84 -15.84
C THR A 78 -10.55 -0.64 -15.51
N SER A 79 -11.60 -0.83 -14.69
CA SER A 79 -12.63 0.18 -14.43
C SER A 79 -12.79 0.52 -12.95
N LEU A 80 -13.25 -0.40 -12.09
CA LEU A 80 -13.68 -0.03 -10.74
C LEU A 80 -12.54 0.54 -9.88
N ARG A 81 -11.30 0.02 -10.03
CA ARG A 81 -10.12 0.55 -9.30
C ARG A 81 -9.77 2.00 -9.64
N LEU A 82 -10.32 2.58 -10.71
CA LEU A 82 -10.04 3.94 -11.15
C LEU A 82 -11.04 4.97 -10.60
N VAL A 83 -12.14 4.53 -9.97
CA VAL A 83 -13.23 5.41 -9.51
C VAL A 83 -12.80 6.32 -8.36
N ASN A 84 -12.20 5.76 -7.32
CA ASN A 84 -11.57 6.51 -6.23
C ASN A 84 -10.54 5.66 -5.48
N HIS A 85 -9.77 6.29 -4.58
CA HIS A 85 -8.73 5.63 -3.79
C HIS A 85 -9.25 4.46 -2.92
N SER A 86 -10.42 4.59 -2.31
CA SER A 86 -10.98 3.55 -1.44
C SER A 86 -11.40 2.31 -2.24
N PHE A 87 -11.95 2.49 -3.45
CA PHE A 87 -12.18 1.41 -4.40
C PHE A 87 -10.87 0.85 -4.97
N TYR A 88 -9.84 1.66 -5.23
CA TYR A 88 -8.53 1.14 -5.60
C TYR A 88 -8.01 0.13 -4.57
N ILE A 89 -8.03 0.47 -3.27
CA ILE A 89 -7.62 -0.45 -2.20
C ILE A 89 -8.49 -1.72 -2.19
N ALA A 90 -9.82 -1.59 -2.23
CA ALA A 90 -10.73 -2.74 -2.17
C ALA A 90 -10.57 -3.68 -3.39
N CYS A 91 -10.52 -3.12 -4.61
CA CYS A 91 -10.29 -3.88 -5.84
C CYS A 91 -8.92 -4.56 -5.82
N MET A 92 -7.85 -3.84 -5.49
CA MET A 92 -6.51 -4.42 -5.45
C MET A 92 -6.38 -5.49 -4.37
N HIS A 93 -7.05 -5.35 -3.21
CA HIS A 93 -7.11 -6.42 -2.20
C HIS A 93 -7.73 -7.71 -2.78
N VAL A 94 -8.90 -7.62 -3.42
CA VAL A 94 -9.54 -8.79 -4.04
C VAL A 94 -8.65 -9.37 -5.14
N LEU A 95 -8.19 -8.56 -6.10
CA LEU A 95 -7.32 -9.00 -7.19
C LEU A 95 -6.04 -9.69 -6.69
N ARG A 96 -5.33 -9.08 -5.74
CA ARG A 96 -4.09 -9.62 -5.15
C ARG A 96 -4.36 -10.93 -4.42
N SER A 97 -5.39 -11.00 -3.59
CA SER A 97 -5.74 -12.24 -2.87
C SER A 97 -6.15 -13.39 -3.80
N THR A 98 -6.86 -13.09 -4.91
CA THR A 98 -7.25 -14.08 -5.93
C THR A 98 -6.04 -14.62 -6.71
N TYR A 99 -5.12 -13.74 -7.14
CA TYR A 99 -4.01 -14.13 -8.04
C TYR A 99 -2.71 -14.49 -7.33
N LEU A 100 -2.56 -14.23 -6.02
CA LEU A 100 -1.36 -14.57 -5.25
C LEU A 100 -0.97 -16.07 -5.32
N PRO A 101 -1.88 -17.06 -5.26
CA PRO A 101 -1.50 -18.46 -5.40
C PRO A 101 -0.88 -18.78 -6.76
N ALA A 102 -1.46 -18.23 -7.85
CA ALA A 102 -0.95 -18.41 -9.21
C ALA A 102 0.38 -17.67 -9.44
N TYR A 103 0.53 -16.47 -8.89
CA TYR A 103 1.81 -15.76 -8.89
C TYR A 103 2.91 -16.59 -8.19
N ASN A 104 2.58 -17.15 -7.01
CA ASN A 104 3.53 -17.92 -6.23
C ASN A 104 3.97 -19.22 -6.93
N SER A 105 3.09 -19.88 -7.69
CA SER A 105 3.43 -21.11 -8.42
C SER A 105 4.38 -20.87 -9.60
N LEU A 106 4.50 -19.63 -10.08
CA LEU A 106 5.39 -19.26 -11.20
C LEU A 106 6.77 -18.77 -10.76
N ILE A 107 7.01 -18.59 -9.45
CA ILE A 107 8.32 -18.21 -8.92
C ILE A 107 9.29 -19.39 -9.06
N ARG A 108 10.36 -19.16 -9.81
CA ARG A 108 11.40 -20.17 -10.05
C ARG A 108 12.31 -20.32 -8.82
N PRO A 109 12.52 -21.52 -8.27
CA PRO A 109 13.61 -21.78 -7.33
C PRO A 109 14.96 -21.34 -7.95
N PRO A 110 15.89 -20.73 -7.18
CA PRO A 110 15.93 -20.58 -5.72
C PRO A 110 15.28 -19.28 -5.21
N TYR A 111 14.50 -18.57 -6.03
CA TYR A 111 13.89 -17.30 -5.64
C TYR A 111 12.78 -17.51 -4.61
N SER A 112 12.52 -16.44 -3.83
CA SER A 112 11.46 -16.38 -2.82
C SER A 112 10.52 -15.23 -3.16
N SER A 113 9.32 -15.25 -2.59
CA SER A 113 8.42 -14.10 -2.57
C SER A 113 7.78 -13.97 -1.20
N ASP A 114 7.45 -12.74 -0.84
CA ASP A 114 6.58 -12.40 0.28
C ASP A 114 6.03 -11.00 -0.05
N PRO A 115 5.00 -10.90 -0.91
CA PRO A 115 4.50 -9.63 -1.45
C PRO A 115 3.61 -8.87 -0.44
N PHE A 116 3.37 -9.44 0.75
CA PHE A 116 2.59 -8.90 1.86
C PHE A 116 3.22 -9.27 3.22
N PRO A 117 4.39 -8.71 3.57
CA PRO A 117 5.15 -9.05 4.75
C PRO A 117 4.36 -8.65 6.00
N LEU A 118 3.79 -9.64 6.68
CA LEU A 118 3.02 -9.50 7.92
C LEU A 118 3.83 -8.83 9.06
N SER A 119 5.16 -8.77 8.91
CA SER A 119 6.10 -8.15 9.84
C SER A 119 6.51 -6.72 9.47
N ALA A 120 5.91 -6.10 8.46
CA ALA A 120 6.11 -4.67 8.22
C ALA A 120 5.53 -3.87 9.40
N PRO A 121 6.27 -2.90 9.99
CA PRO A 121 5.69 -2.01 10.97
C PRO A 121 4.49 -1.30 10.34
N SER A 122 3.39 -1.18 11.09
CA SER A 122 2.13 -0.58 10.61
C SER A 122 2.41 0.68 9.80
N PRO A 123 1.88 0.79 8.57
CA PRO A 123 2.21 1.91 7.70
C PRO A 123 1.86 3.21 8.41
N VAL A 124 2.89 3.98 8.78
CA VAL A 124 2.73 5.43 8.96
C VAL A 124 2.09 5.94 7.67
N PRO A 125 1.02 6.75 7.74
CA PRO A 125 0.27 7.16 6.56
C PRO A 125 1.17 8.01 5.65
N SER A 126 1.78 7.35 4.66
CA SER A 126 2.44 8.03 3.56
C SER A 126 1.37 8.77 2.78
N SER A 127 1.63 10.03 2.43
CA SER A 127 0.68 10.86 1.67
C SER A 127 0.32 10.28 0.30
N ASN A 128 1.16 9.35 -0.21
CA ASN A 128 0.91 8.60 -1.43
C ASN A 128 0.75 7.09 -1.13
N PRO A 129 -0.33 6.45 -1.63
CA PRO A 129 -0.51 5.00 -1.61
C PRO A 129 0.26 4.29 -2.75
N PHE A 130 0.65 5.05 -3.79
CA PHE A 130 1.43 4.55 -4.93
C PHE A 130 2.91 4.34 -4.59
N ASP A 131 3.42 5.05 -3.57
CA ASP A 131 4.74 4.82 -2.98
C ASP A 131 4.72 3.56 -2.10
N THR A 132 4.38 2.44 -2.73
CA THR A 132 4.55 1.10 -2.16
C THR A 132 6.03 0.90 -1.87
N VAL A 133 6.39 1.01 -0.58
CA VAL A 133 7.74 0.73 -0.04
C VAL A 133 8.20 -0.70 -0.39
N GLN A 134 7.26 -1.54 -0.81
CA GLN A 134 7.49 -2.87 -1.33
C GLN A 134 7.36 -2.90 -2.86
N ARG A 135 8.48 -3.20 -3.53
CA ARG A 135 8.57 -3.16 -5.00
C ARG A 135 8.10 -4.44 -5.64
N GLU A 136 8.22 -5.57 -4.95
CA GLU A 136 7.68 -6.85 -5.40
C GLU A 136 6.16 -6.81 -5.60
N THR A 137 5.43 -6.04 -4.78
CA THR A 137 3.97 -5.86 -4.93
C THR A 137 3.61 -5.21 -6.27
N GLN A 138 4.48 -4.37 -6.85
CA GLN A 138 4.28 -3.78 -8.18
C GLN A 138 4.44 -4.83 -9.30
N VAL A 139 5.30 -5.83 -9.10
CA VAL A 139 5.46 -6.96 -10.03
C VAL A 139 4.23 -7.87 -9.99
N LEU A 140 3.67 -8.12 -8.80
CA LEU A 140 2.38 -8.79 -8.64
C LEU A 140 1.24 -8.01 -9.32
N ASP A 141 1.19 -6.68 -9.19
CA ASP A 141 0.17 -5.86 -9.85
C ASP A 141 0.28 -5.90 -11.38
N LEU A 142 1.50 -5.93 -11.93
CA LEU A 142 1.73 -6.14 -13.37
C LEU A 142 1.32 -7.54 -13.82
N PHE A 143 1.66 -8.58 -13.05
CA PHE A 143 1.21 -9.95 -13.30
C PHE A 143 -0.33 -10.05 -13.35
N ILE A 144 -1.03 -9.42 -12.39
CA ILE A 144 -2.49 -9.36 -12.36
C ILE A 144 -3.05 -8.73 -13.64
N VAL A 145 -2.51 -7.57 -14.06
CA VAL A 145 -2.99 -6.88 -15.27
C VAL A 145 -2.81 -7.75 -16.53
N LEU A 146 -1.70 -8.47 -16.64
CA LEU A 146 -1.48 -9.40 -17.76
C LEU A 146 -2.38 -10.64 -17.66
N LYS A 147 -2.40 -11.34 -16.52
CA LYS A 147 -3.11 -12.61 -16.39
C LYS A 147 -4.62 -12.46 -16.48
N VAL A 148 -5.19 -11.41 -15.87
CA VAL A 148 -6.63 -11.14 -15.97
C VAL A 148 -7.06 -10.83 -17.42
N ARG A 149 -6.19 -10.18 -18.21
CA ARG A 149 -6.43 -9.95 -19.64
C ARG A 149 -6.35 -11.24 -20.43
N GLU A 150 -5.33 -12.06 -20.18
CA GLU A 150 -5.13 -13.36 -20.84
C GLU A 150 -6.30 -14.31 -20.56
N ASP A 151 -6.76 -14.36 -19.31
CA ASP A 151 -7.92 -15.16 -18.87
C ASP A 151 -9.20 -14.80 -19.66
N VAL A 152 -9.46 -13.51 -19.88
CA VAL A 152 -10.63 -13.06 -20.67
C VAL A 152 -10.43 -13.28 -22.18
N MET A 153 -9.21 -13.15 -22.70
CA MET A 153 -8.94 -13.41 -24.12
C MET A 153 -9.09 -14.90 -24.47
N MET A 154 -8.73 -15.80 -23.55
CA MET A 154 -9.02 -17.23 -23.66
C MET A 154 -10.53 -17.53 -23.65
N ASP A 155 -11.31 -16.82 -22.83
CA ASP A 155 -12.78 -16.99 -22.77
C ASP A 155 -13.48 -16.45 -24.04
N ASP A 156 -13.01 -15.33 -24.59
CA ASP A 156 -13.66 -14.65 -25.74
C ASP A 156 -13.24 -15.22 -27.12
N SER A 157 -12.21 -16.07 -27.19
CA SER A 157 -11.69 -16.59 -28.47
C SER A 157 -10.93 -17.91 -28.32
N GLU A 158 -11.50 -19.01 -28.83
CA GLU A 158 -10.84 -20.33 -28.95
C GLU A 158 -9.53 -20.30 -29.78
N LEU A 159 -9.35 -19.28 -30.65
CA LEU A 159 -8.14 -19.07 -31.45
C LEU A 159 -7.04 -18.30 -30.69
N HIS A 160 -7.28 -17.89 -29.44
CA HIS A 160 -6.25 -17.23 -28.63
C HIS A 160 -5.27 -18.27 -28.10
N LEU A 161 -3.99 -18.12 -28.45
CA LEU A 161 -2.92 -18.99 -27.98
C LEU A 161 -2.21 -18.32 -26.81
N GLU A 162 -2.13 -19.03 -25.67
CA GLU A 162 -1.47 -18.52 -24.46
C GLU A 162 -0.02 -18.12 -24.76
N ARG A 163 0.33 -16.87 -24.44
CA ARG A 163 1.69 -16.37 -24.66
C ARG A 163 2.53 -16.59 -23.43
N GLU A 164 2.96 -17.83 -23.21
CA GLU A 164 3.82 -18.28 -22.09
C GLU A 164 5.02 -17.34 -21.83
N GLU A 165 5.65 -16.87 -22.91
CA GLU A 165 6.79 -15.93 -22.87
C GLU A 165 6.44 -14.56 -22.26
N SER A 166 5.17 -14.15 -22.21
CA SER A 166 4.73 -12.84 -21.66
C SER A 166 4.98 -12.70 -20.15
N PHE A 167 5.07 -13.83 -19.44
CA PHE A 167 5.38 -13.85 -18.01
C PHE A 167 6.89 -14.00 -17.74
N LYS A 168 7.70 -14.29 -18.76
CA LYS A 168 9.12 -14.60 -18.61
C LYS A 168 9.91 -13.44 -18.02
N ASP A 169 9.76 -12.24 -18.56
CA ASP A 169 10.43 -11.03 -18.04
C ASP A 169 10.00 -10.71 -16.60
N LEU A 170 8.75 -11.01 -16.23
CA LEU A 170 8.26 -10.85 -14.87
C LEU A 170 9.01 -11.79 -13.91
N PHE A 171 9.14 -13.08 -14.20
CA PHE A 171 9.70 -14.06 -13.26
C PHE A 171 11.22 -14.28 -13.38
N ASP A 172 11.84 -14.03 -14.54
CA ASP A 172 13.30 -14.15 -14.71
C ASP A 172 14.07 -12.87 -14.33
N LEU A 173 13.44 -11.69 -14.44
CA LEU A 173 14.09 -10.41 -14.18
C LEU A 173 13.36 -9.55 -13.13
N MET A 174 12.08 -9.22 -13.32
CA MET A 174 11.43 -8.20 -12.48
C MET A 174 11.20 -8.68 -11.05
N GLN A 175 10.65 -9.88 -10.86
CA GLN A 175 10.39 -10.48 -9.55
C GLN A 175 11.66 -10.66 -8.73
N PRO A 176 12.72 -11.37 -9.19
CA PRO A 176 13.91 -11.59 -8.37
C PRO A 176 14.67 -10.30 -8.08
N ARG A 177 14.64 -9.33 -9.01
CA ARG A 177 15.20 -7.99 -8.78
C ARG A 177 14.42 -7.23 -7.70
N SER A 178 13.10 -7.07 -7.86
CA SER A 178 12.27 -6.31 -6.92
C SER A 178 12.25 -6.95 -5.52
N ARG A 179 12.21 -8.29 -5.47
CA ARG A 179 12.39 -9.06 -4.24
C ARG A 179 13.72 -8.76 -3.57
N LEU A 180 14.82 -8.72 -4.34
CA LEU A 180 16.14 -8.40 -3.80
C LEU A 180 16.21 -6.93 -3.31
N GLU A 181 15.54 -5.99 -3.98
CA GLU A 181 15.40 -4.61 -3.49
C GLU A 181 14.68 -4.56 -2.12
N ASP A 182 13.58 -5.31 -1.96
CA ASP A 182 12.83 -5.40 -0.70
C ASP A 182 13.60 -6.12 0.44
N LEU A 183 14.36 -7.17 0.11
CA LEU A 183 15.25 -7.84 1.06
C LEU A 183 16.44 -6.95 1.47
N VAL A 184 17.01 -6.17 0.54
CA VAL A 184 18.05 -5.17 0.85
C VAL A 184 17.50 -4.07 1.76
N ARG A 185 16.25 -3.63 1.58
CA ARG A 185 15.57 -2.73 2.52
C ARG A 185 15.49 -3.34 3.91
N TYR A 186 15.00 -4.58 4.02
CA TYR A 186 14.84 -5.27 5.30
C TYR A 186 16.16 -5.45 6.06
N TYR A 187 17.20 -6.00 5.39
CA TYR A 187 18.51 -6.17 6.03
C TYR A 187 19.24 -4.83 6.24
N GLY A 188 19.07 -3.86 5.34
CA GLY A 188 19.68 -2.53 5.45
C GLY A 188 19.11 -1.69 6.60
N LEU A 189 17.80 -1.77 6.85
CA LEU A 189 17.16 -1.18 8.05
C LEU A 189 17.74 -1.80 9.32
N ARG A 190 17.87 -3.13 9.36
CA ARG A 190 18.39 -3.86 10.52
C ARG A 190 19.87 -3.58 10.80
N GLU A 191 20.68 -3.35 9.77
CA GLU A 191 22.09 -2.94 9.89
C GLU A 191 22.26 -1.43 10.14
N GLY A 192 21.18 -0.64 10.11
CA GLY A 192 21.20 0.82 10.29
C GLY A 192 21.74 1.62 9.11
N VAL A 193 21.81 1.03 7.91
CA VAL A 193 22.42 1.62 6.70
C VAL A 193 21.40 2.13 5.68
N VAL A 194 20.13 1.78 5.83
CA VAL A 194 19.01 2.24 5.00
C VAL A 194 17.91 2.84 5.87
N HIS A 195 17.27 3.91 5.41
CA HIS A 195 16.03 4.44 6.00
C HIS A 195 14.89 4.53 4.96
N THR A 196 13.64 4.46 5.40
CA THR A 196 12.44 4.55 4.53
C THR A 196 11.75 5.91 4.58
N ASN A 197 12.00 6.71 5.61
CA ASN A 197 11.39 8.04 5.70
C ASN A 197 11.94 8.93 4.57
N PRO A 198 11.09 9.60 3.77
CA PRO A 198 11.51 10.79 3.05
C PRO A 198 11.81 11.85 4.11
N SER A 199 13.08 11.94 4.52
CA SER A 199 13.52 13.04 5.36
C SER A 199 13.31 14.31 4.54
N ILE A 200 12.32 15.11 4.93
CA ILE A 200 12.09 16.43 4.36
C ILE A 200 13.31 17.26 4.78
N ALA A 201 14.33 17.26 3.93
CA ALA A 201 15.49 18.13 4.02
C ALA A 201 15.10 19.56 3.65
N GLY A 202 14.09 20.10 4.34
CA GLY A 202 13.85 21.52 4.41
C GLY A 202 14.96 22.16 5.24
N PRO A 203 15.37 23.41 4.93
CA PRO A 203 16.32 24.12 5.75
C PRO A 203 15.74 24.29 7.16
N ALA A 204 16.60 24.14 8.18
CA ALA A 204 16.22 24.36 9.56
C ALA A 204 15.91 25.86 9.77
N ASN A 205 14.63 26.23 9.67
CA ASN A 205 14.18 27.56 10.07
C ASN A 205 14.25 27.66 11.60
N PRO A 206 15.01 28.62 12.16
CA PRO A 206 14.99 28.88 13.59
C PRO A 206 13.66 29.51 14.00
N SER A 207 13.11 29.08 15.13
CA SER A 207 11.91 29.65 15.72
C SER A 207 12.10 31.12 16.11
N PRO A 208 11.12 32.00 15.85
CA PRO A 208 10.89 33.19 16.65
C PRO A 208 9.88 32.91 17.78
N THR A 209 10.13 33.51 18.94
CA THR A 209 9.43 33.33 20.22
C THR A 209 8.14 34.14 20.39
N ALA A 210 7.31 33.71 21.36
CA ALA A 210 6.25 34.46 22.09
C ALA A 210 4.93 34.73 21.32
N ALA A 211 3.73 34.74 21.93
CA ALA A 211 3.18 34.25 23.20
C ALA A 211 1.61 34.24 23.07
N MET A 212 0.71 34.00 24.04
CA MET A 212 0.73 33.85 25.51
C MET A 212 -0.41 32.92 25.97
N SER A 213 -0.22 32.10 27.02
CA SER A 213 -1.32 31.73 27.95
C SER A 213 -0.80 31.12 29.27
N ARG A 214 -1.31 31.67 30.40
CA ARG A 214 -1.01 31.27 31.79
C ARG A 214 -2.16 30.46 32.38
N ALA A 215 -1.85 29.31 32.99
CA ALA A 215 -2.53 28.69 34.15
C ALA A 215 -1.79 27.36 34.44
N ASN A 216 -0.71 27.35 35.22
CA ASN A 216 -0.66 27.36 36.68
C ASN A 216 -1.53 26.28 37.37
N ASN A 217 -0.90 25.17 37.77
CA ASN A 217 -0.86 24.75 39.18
C ASN A 217 0.20 23.65 39.41
N ASN A 218 1.01 23.82 40.46
CA ASN A 218 1.97 22.83 40.95
C ASN A 218 1.30 21.87 41.95
N VAL A 219 1.55 20.57 41.81
CA VAL A 219 1.93 19.69 42.94
C VAL A 219 3.00 18.73 42.39
N GLY A 220 4.13 18.57 43.08
CA GLY A 220 5.29 17.87 42.55
C GLY A 220 5.54 16.49 43.18
N THR A 221 6.35 15.68 42.51
CA THR A 221 7.03 14.51 43.13
C THR A 221 8.41 14.35 42.48
N LEU A 222 9.42 13.96 43.28
CA LEU A 222 10.79 13.78 42.81
C LEU A 222 10.94 12.55 41.91
N GLY A 223 11.71 12.67 40.83
CA GLY A 223 12.07 11.57 39.94
C GLY A 223 13.39 11.84 39.22
N SER A 224 14.49 11.36 39.80
CA SER A 224 15.82 11.52 39.22
C SER A 224 15.92 10.82 37.85
N SER A 225 16.34 11.55 36.82
CA SER A 225 16.87 10.94 35.60
C SER A 225 17.95 11.83 35.00
N HIS A 226 19.19 11.36 35.04
CA HIS A 226 20.33 12.04 34.44
C HIS A 226 20.16 12.12 32.92
N SER A 227 19.85 13.32 32.41
CA SER A 227 19.90 13.65 30.98
C SER A 227 21.35 13.79 30.53
N ALA A 228 22.11 12.69 30.60
CA ALA A 228 23.42 12.58 30.00
C ALA A 228 23.27 12.78 28.48
N LYS A 229 23.58 14.00 28.00
CA LYS A 229 23.77 14.33 26.58
C LYS A 229 25.05 13.64 26.07
N GLY A 230 25.02 12.31 26.04
CA GLY A 230 26.03 11.52 25.35
C GLY A 230 26.01 11.90 23.88
N LYS A 231 27.06 12.58 23.42
CA LYS A 231 27.36 12.69 21.99
C LYS A 231 27.48 11.27 21.46
N LYS A 232 26.42 10.72 20.84
CA LYS A 232 26.56 9.49 20.05
C LYS A 232 27.66 9.76 19.02
N PRO A 233 28.63 8.84 18.83
CA PRO A 233 29.63 9.00 17.79
C PRO A 233 28.90 9.16 16.45
N ALA A 234 29.43 10.05 15.60
CA ALA A 234 28.87 10.35 14.29
C ALA A 234 29.05 9.15 13.36
N GLY A 235 28.17 8.15 13.50
CA GLY A 235 28.07 7.04 12.56
C GLY A 235 27.65 7.55 11.18
N PRO A 236 28.01 6.82 10.11
CA PRO A 236 27.76 7.27 8.75
C PRO A 236 26.26 7.38 8.47
N THR A 237 25.86 8.45 7.77
CA THR A 237 24.47 8.75 7.48
C THR A 237 23.83 7.65 6.62
N PRO A 238 22.73 7.02 7.05
CA PRO A 238 22.05 5.98 6.27
C PRO A 238 21.49 6.54 4.95
N LEU A 239 21.33 5.67 3.95
CA LEU A 239 20.79 6.05 2.64
C LEU A 239 19.27 5.90 2.59
N SER A 240 18.59 6.80 1.87
CA SER A 240 17.16 6.65 1.60
C SER A 240 16.90 5.45 0.68
N PHE A 241 15.98 4.58 1.05
CA PHE A 241 15.57 3.45 0.21
C PHE A 241 15.07 3.88 -1.18
N SER A 242 14.38 5.02 -1.28
CA SER A 242 13.90 5.57 -2.56
C SER A 242 15.03 5.92 -3.53
N ALA A 243 16.24 6.21 -3.04
CA ALA A 243 17.41 6.49 -3.86
C ALA A 243 18.15 5.21 -4.32
N LEU A 244 17.82 4.05 -3.75
CA LEU A 244 18.48 2.77 -4.02
C LEU A 244 17.70 1.93 -5.03
N SER A 245 18.43 1.19 -5.87
CA SER A 245 17.89 0.17 -6.78
C SER A 245 18.91 -0.95 -6.97
N VAL A 246 18.49 -2.12 -7.44
CA VAL A 246 19.37 -3.27 -7.66
C VAL A 246 19.56 -3.50 -9.16
N SER A 247 20.83 -3.62 -9.56
CA SER A 247 21.22 -4.25 -10.81
C SER A 247 21.28 -5.76 -10.56
N PHE A 248 20.52 -6.54 -11.33
CA PHE A 248 20.39 -7.99 -11.15
C PHE A 248 20.92 -8.75 -12.37
N SER A 249 21.71 -9.81 -12.11
CA SER A 249 22.14 -10.75 -13.14
C SER A 249 22.42 -12.13 -12.54
N SER A 250 22.68 -13.12 -13.40
CA SER A 250 22.98 -14.50 -13.00
C SER A 250 24.32 -14.69 -12.26
N ARG A 251 25.28 -13.77 -12.42
CA ARG A 251 26.65 -13.89 -11.86
C ARG A 251 27.00 -12.81 -10.82
N LYS A 252 26.26 -11.70 -10.80
CA LYS A 252 26.56 -10.53 -9.97
C LYS A 252 25.30 -9.73 -9.68
N VAL A 253 25.25 -9.14 -8.49
CA VAL A 253 24.20 -8.20 -8.08
C VAL A 253 24.86 -6.93 -7.58
N GLY A 254 24.31 -5.78 -7.94
CA GLY A 254 24.86 -4.47 -7.59
C GLY A 254 23.81 -3.56 -6.98
N LEU A 255 24.21 -2.77 -5.99
CA LEU A 255 23.38 -1.70 -5.44
C LEU A 255 23.70 -0.39 -6.17
N VAL A 256 22.68 0.17 -6.82
CA VAL A 256 22.76 1.40 -7.62
C VAL A 256 22.10 2.53 -6.86
N LEU A 257 22.89 3.56 -6.55
CA LEU A 257 22.44 4.80 -5.94
C LEU A 257 22.10 5.82 -7.02
N THR A 258 20.90 6.39 -6.95
CA THR A 258 20.46 7.53 -7.75
C THR A 258 20.61 8.80 -6.92
N SER A 259 21.42 9.74 -7.38
CA SER A 259 21.62 11.06 -6.77
C SER A 259 21.66 12.12 -7.86
N THR A 260 20.89 13.21 -7.69
CA THR A 260 20.85 14.36 -8.62
C THR A 260 20.75 13.95 -10.10
N GLY A 261 19.86 12.99 -10.41
CA GLY A 261 19.64 12.46 -11.76
C GLY A 261 20.70 11.46 -12.26
N ARG A 262 21.83 11.31 -11.57
CA ARG A 262 22.90 10.36 -11.92
C ARG A 262 22.73 9.04 -11.17
N LYS A 263 22.90 7.92 -11.89
CA LYS A 263 22.91 6.56 -11.34
C LYS A 263 24.35 6.04 -11.27
N ARG A 264 24.77 5.50 -10.14
CA ARG A 264 26.06 4.81 -9.98
C ARG A 264 25.93 3.55 -9.16
N THR A 265 26.62 2.48 -9.56
CA THR A 265 26.81 1.30 -8.68
C THR A 265 27.73 1.70 -7.54
N ILE A 266 27.30 1.52 -6.30
CA ILE A 266 28.10 1.81 -5.09
C ILE A 266 28.63 0.55 -4.41
N VAL A 267 27.97 -0.58 -4.61
CA VAL A 267 28.33 -1.88 -4.06
C VAL A 267 28.05 -2.92 -5.13
N GLU A 268 28.94 -3.89 -5.32
CA GLU A 268 28.74 -5.02 -6.21
C GLU A 268 29.24 -6.31 -5.57
N VAL A 269 28.50 -7.41 -5.77
CA VAL A 269 28.72 -8.69 -5.11
C VAL A 269 28.53 -9.83 -6.12
N ALA A 270 29.46 -10.78 -6.14
CA ALA A 270 29.34 -12.00 -6.92
C ALA A 270 28.22 -12.91 -6.37
N ARG A 271 27.41 -13.43 -7.30
CA ARG A 271 26.25 -14.30 -7.05
C ARG A 271 26.41 -15.59 -7.84
N SER A 272 26.09 -16.74 -7.24
CA SER A 272 25.89 -17.98 -8.01
C SER A 272 24.43 -18.13 -8.46
N ARG A 273 24.19 -18.86 -9.55
CA ARG A 273 22.85 -19.02 -10.15
C ARG A 273 21.82 -19.53 -9.12
N ASP A 274 22.26 -20.48 -8.29
CA ASP A 274 21.43 -21.20 -7.31
C ASP A 274 21.45 -20.54 -5.92
N GLU A 275 22.07 -19.36 -5.78
CA GLU A 275 22.06 -18.59 -4.54
C GLU A 275 20.68 -17.97 -4.26
N LYS A 276 20.12 -18.30 -3.08
CA LYS A 276 18.92 -17.67 -2.53
C LYS A 276 19.08 -16.15 -2.38
N LEU A 277 18.04 -15.39 -2.71
CA LEU A 277 18.06 -13.93 -2.73
C LEU A 277 18.40 -13.32 -1.36
N GLU A 278 18.03 -13.97 -0.26
CA GLU A 278 18.35 -13.52 1.11
C GLU A 278 19.86 -13.52 1.40
N VAL A 279 20.63 -14.42 0.79
CA VAL A 279 22.09 -14.48 0.97
C VAL A 279 22.75 -13.33 0.22
N ALA A 280 22.35 -13.11 -1.03
CA ALA A 280 22.77 -11.97 -1.83
C ALA A 280 22.41 -10.62 -1.16
N ALA A 281 21.19 -10.49 -0.63
CA ALA A 281 20.73 -9.31 0.10
C ALA A 281 21.56 -9.01 1.35
N LYS A 282 21.87 -10.04 2.16
CA LYS A 282 22.75 -9.93 3.34
C LYS A 282 24.16 -9.49 2.96
N LYS A 283 24.73 -10.04 1.87
CA LYS A 283 26.04 -9.62 1.35
C LYS A 283 26.02 -8.13 0.94
N LEU A 284 25.01 -7.70 0.18
CA LEU A 284 24.83 -6.29 -0.23
C LEU A 284 24.70 -5.34 0.97
N ALA A 285 23.87 -5.68 1.97
CA ALA A 285 23.69 -4.86 3.17
C ALA A 285 24.99 -4.73 4.01
N LYS A 286 25.76 -5.82 4.15
CA LYS A 286 27.07 -5.80 4.81
C LYS A 286 28.09 -4.95 4.06
N GLN A 287 28.19 -5.11 2.74
CA GLN A 287 29.11 -4.32 1.92
C GLN A 287 28.73 -2.84 1.87
N LEU A 288 27.43 -2.50 1.89
CA LEU A 288 26.96 -1.12 2.04
C LEU A 288 27.42 -0.49 3.37
N LYS A 289 27.46 -1.27 4.46
CA LYS A 289 27.96 -0.81 5.76
C LYS A 289 29.44 -0.45 5.73
N VAL A 290 30.26 -1.25 5.03
CA VAL A 290 31.69 -0.99 4.81
C VAL A 290 31.83 0.28 3.96
N TRP A 291 31.18 0.32 2.79
CA TRP A 291 31.20 1.48 1.89
C TRP A 291 30.75 2.80 2.55
N LEU A 292 29.80 2.75 3.49
CA LEU A 292 29.39 3.91 4.27
C LEU A 292 30.42 4.33 5.33
N SER A 293 31.21 3.40 5.85
CA SER A 293 32.23 3.67 6.87
C SER A 293 33.54 4.21 6.27
N ASP A 294 33.81 3.89 5.01
CA ASP A 294 35.00 4.33 4.25
C ASP A 294 34.85 5.75 3.65
N ARG A 295 33.79 6.50 4.02
CA ARG A 295 33.36 7.75 3.38
C ARG A 295 33.41 8.98 4.30
#